data_AF-A0A9J7GJZ4-F1
#
_entry.id   AF-A0A9J7GJZ4-F1
#
_cell.length_a   1.000
_cell.length_b   1.000
_cell.length_c   1.000
_cell.angle_alpha   90.00
_cell.angle_beta   90.00
_cell.angle_gamma   90.00
#
_symmetry.space_group_name_H-M   'P 1'
#
loop_
_entity.id
_entity.type
_entity.pdbx_description
1 polymer ?
#
loop_
_entity_poly.entity_id
_entity_poly.type
_entity_poly.pdbx_seq_one_letter_code
_entity_poly.pdbx_strand_id
1 'polypeptide(L)'
;MPNPRLLLSRVGFFSNPRLLPWDTAKPPDLSQSFLGRAHEGNFTGVIVTKHPRQHKYQKKQRHFISLHDSWQERLADVVTPLWRLSYEEQLKVKFEAQKKIVQTLESYLQVLHGVSGTVAAPHSEGLHCHLHPIIPSYYEVFLRQSSVEPCLLFHEGGHWRELTVRTNSQGHTMAIITFHPQGLSQEELCAQKVTLKDFFTQGPGAVCELTSLYFQESTMTRCSHQQSPYQLLFGEPHIFEDLLGLKIRISPDAFFQINTAGAELLYQTIGELSGVNSNSILLDICCGTGVIGLSLAQCASQVLGVELVEQAVDDARWTAAFNGVTNCEFHAGRAEKILPQLLRSQKDEKLIVAVVNPARAGLHHQVVQAIRNCGAIRTLVFVSCKPHGESMRNFIELCCPPNSAKKLLGEPFVLRQAVPVDLFPHTPHCELVLLFTR
;
A
#
# COMPACT_ATOMS: atom_id res chain seq x y z
N MET A 1 -32.98 8.10 -20.39
CA MET A 1 -31.58 8.57 -20.28
C MET A 1 -31.23 8.77 -18.82
N PRO A 2 -30.37 7.93 -18.21
CA PRO A 2 -29.95 8.12 -16.83
C PRO A 2 -28.52 8.69 -16.69
N ASN A 3 -28.48 9.72 -15.85
CA ASN A 3 -27.40 10.41 -15.12
C ASN A 3 -25.97 9.80 -15.08
N PRO A 4 -24.92 10.47 -15.62
CA PRO A 4 -23.53 9.97 -15.70
C PRO A 4 -22.69 10.10 -14.40
N ARG A 5 -23.31 10.21 -13.22
CA ARG A 5 -22.60 10.57 -11.96
C ARG A 5 -22.12 9.42 -11.07
N LEU A 6 -22.17 8.17 -11.51
CA LEU A 6 -21.86 6.99 -10.66
C LEU A 6 -20.70 6.11 -11.18
N LEU A 7 -19.93 6.59 -12.17
CA LEU A 7 -19.18 5.72 -13.09
C LEU A 7 -17.72 5.39 -12.73
N LEU A 8 -17.15 5.79 -11.60
CA LEU A 8 -15.70 5.61 -11.38
C LEU A 8 -15.34 5.17 -9.96
N SER A 9 -15.69 3.94 -9.61
CA SER A 9 -14.94 3.20 -8.60
C SER A 9 -14.61 1.81 -9.14
N ARG A 10 -13.33 1.58 -9.44
CA ARG A 10 -12.71 0.29 -9.82
C ARG A 10 -12.79 -0.12 -11.30
N VAL A 11 -12.15 0.66 -12.17
CA VAL A 11 -11.78 0.17 -13.50
C VAL A 11 -10.30 0.50 -13.73
N GLY A 12 -9.49 -0.56 -13.82
CA GLY A 12 -8.12 -0.49 -14.35
C GLY A 12 -8.16 -0.17 -15.85
N PHE A 13 -7.14 0.57 -16.27
CA PHE A 13 -6.97 1.24 -17.57
C PHE A 13 -7.37 0.46 -18.82
N PHE A 14 -7.83 1.16 -19.85
CA PHE A 14 -7.80 0.72 -21.26
C PHE A 14 -7.27 1.88 -22.11
N SER A 15 -6.27 1.64 -22.96
CA SER A 15 -5.85 2.60 -23.99
C SER A 15 -5.29 1.87 -25.21
N ASN A 16 -5.57 2.39 -26.40
CA ASN A 16 -4.86 2.08 -27.65
C ASN A 16 -3.85 3.23 -27.91
N PRO A 17 -2.69 2.97 -28.54
CA PRO A 17 -1.51 3.82 -28.45
C PRO A 17 -1.51 4.94 -29.50
N ARG A 18 -1.11 6.14 -29.10
CA ARG A 18 -0.20 7.04 -29.82
C ARG A 18 -0.01 8.38 -29.08
N LEU A 19 1.27 8.66 -28.81
CA LEU A 19 1.95 9.95 -28.83
C LEU A 19 1.56 11.01 -27.77
N LEU A 20 2.37 11.08 -26.70
CA LEU A 20 3.01 12.33 -26.28
C LEU A 20 4.49 12.03 -26.01
N PRO A 21 5.43 12.67 -26.71
CA PRO A 21 6.85 12.55 -26.43
C PRO A 21 7.19 13.51 -25.29
N TRP A 22 7.92 13.09 -24.26
CA TRP A 22 8.85 13.93 -23.50
C TRP A 22 9.86 13.01 -22.82
N ASP A 23 10.85 12.60 -23.62
CA ASP A 23 12.20 12.36 -23.13
C ASP A 23 12.77 13.71 -22.68
N THR A 24 13.14 13.83 -21.41
CA THR A 24 14.14 14.82 -21.00
C THR A 24 15.43 14.09 -20.68
N ALA A 25 16.40 14.29 -21.55
CA ALA A 25 17.75 13.76 -21.50
C ALA A 25 18.41 13.99 -20.13
N LYS A 26 19.21 13.00 -19.69
CA LYS A 26 20.25 13.20 -18.67
C LYS A 26 21.14 14.38 -19.09
N PRO A 27 21.34 15.42 -18.26
CA PRO A 27 22.44 16.34 -18.52
C PRO A 27 23.77 15.58 -18.30
N PRO A 28 24.75 15.74 -19.20
CA PRO A 28 26.08 15.20 -18.99
C PRO A 28 26.79 16.06 -17.94
N ASP A 29 27.60 15.41 -17.13
CA ASP A 29 28.62 16.01 -16.26
C ASP A 29 28.15 16.53 -14.89
N LEU A 30 28.25 15.65 -13.89
CA LEU A 30 28.65 16.01 -12.53
C LEU A 30 29.24 14.76 -11.88
N SER A 31 30.52 14.55 -12.19
CA SER A 31 31.42 13.75 -11.38
C SER A 31 31.75 14.54 -10.13
N GLN A 32 31.11 14.23 -8.99
CA GLN A 32 31.70 14.27 -7.65
C GLN A 32 30.66 13.91 -6.58
N SER A 33 31.02 12.91 -5.78
CA SER A 33 30.44 12.60 -4.48
C SER A 33 30.35 13.85 -3.58
N PHE A 34 29.16 14.17 -3.08
CA PHE A 34 29.00 15.04 -1.92
C PHE A 34 28.05 14.41 -0.91
N LEU A 35 28.63 13.67 0.03
CA LEU A 35 28.10 13.48 1.37
C LEU A 35 28.24 14.82 2.11
N GLY A 36 27.12 15.50 2.37
CA GLY A 36 27.09 16.76 3.12
C GLY A 36 26.14 16.69 4.32
N ARG A 37 26.69 16.56 5.53
CA ARG A 37 26.00 16.93 6.77
C ARG A 37 25.99 18.46 6.88
N ALA A 38 24.87 19.05 7.33
CA ALA A 38 24.84 20.44 7.80
C ALA A 38 24.13 20.52 9.17
N HIS A 39 24.84 21.11 10.14
CA HIS A 39 24.41 21.45 11.49
C HIS A 39 23.52 22.71 11.52
N GLU A 40 22.76 22.84 12.62
CA GLU A 40 22.04 24.01 13.18
C GLU A 40 22.06 25.34 12.41
N GLY A 41 20.86 25.86 12.10
CA GLY A 41 20.66 27.23 11.63
C GLY A 41 19.23 27.71 11.83
N ASN A 42 19.08 28.73 12.66
CA ASN A 42 17.84 29.38 13.12
C ASN A 42 17.20 30.21 11.99
N PHE A 43 15.93 29.97 11.64
CA PHE A 43 15.18 30.79 10.67
C PHE A 43 14.10 31.62 11.37
N THR A 44 14.51 32.73 11.97
CA THR A 44 13.65 33.88 12.23
C THR A 44 13.97 35.00 11.25
N GLY A 45 13.00 35.34 10.40
CA GLY A 45 12.90 36.65 9.78
C GLY A 45 13.01 36.69 8.25
N VAL A 46 11.85 36.70 7.57
CA VAL A 46 11.61 37.64 6.45
C VAL A 46 10.19 38.18 6.55
N ILE A 47 10.12 39.32 7.25
CA ILE A 47 9.42 40.56 6.95
C ILE A 47 8.08 40.51 6.17
N VAL A 48 7.08 40.97 6.91
CA VAL A 48 5.77 41.48 6.50
C VAL A 48 5.90 42.64 5.52
N THR A 49 5.29 42.54 4.34
CA THR A 49 4.77 43.69 3.60
C THR A 49 3.26 43.59 3.51
N LYS A 50 2.57 44.44 4.29
CA LYS A 50 1.13 44.70 4.23
C LYS A 50 0.80 45.47 2.94
N HIS A 51 -0.24 45.05 2.22
CA HIS A 51 -1.21 45.95 1.56
C HIS A 51 -2.49 45.18 1.17
N PRO A 52 -3.63 45.86 0.94
CA PRO A 52 -4.73 45.94 1.90
C PRO A 52 -5.88 44.94 1.66
N ARG A 53 -6.68 44.77 2.72
CA ARG A 53 -7.93 44.00 2.77
C ARG A 53 -8.87 44.35 1.60
N GLN A 54 -9.09 43.40 0.70
CA GLN A 54 -10.36 43.24 0.02
C GLN A 54 -10.95 41.89 0.40
N HIS A 55 -11.98 41.94 1.25
CA HIS A 55 -12.85 40.80 1.49
C HIS A 55 -13.61 40.48 0.19
N LYS A 56 -13.17 39.44 -0.52
CA LYS A 56 -14.04 38.63 -1.38
C LYS A 56 -13.87 37.19 -0.97
N TYR A 57 -14.95 36.61 -0.47
CA TYR A 57 -15.17 35.18 -0.33
C TYR A 57 -14.82 34.49 -1.67
N GLN A 58 -13.62 33.94 -1.81
CA GLN A 58 -13.32 32.99 -2.87
C GLN A 58 -13.89 31.64 -2.46
N LYS A 59 -15.08 31.35 -3.00
CA LYS A 59 -15.61 30.00 -3.15
C LYS A 59 -14.47 29.10 -3.67
N LYS A 60 -14.18 28.01 -2.96
CA LYS A 60 -13.33 26.90 -3.46
C LYS A 60 -13.69 26.63 -4.93
N GLN A 61 -12.78 26.90 -5.86
CA GLN A 61 -12.90 26.43 -7.23
C GLN A 61 -12.76 24.91 -7.21
N ARG A 62 -13.88 24.20 -7.03
CA ARG A 62 -14.03 22.88 -7.61
C ARG A 62 -13.97 23.12 -9.12
N HIS A 63 -12.89 22.70 -9.77
CA HIS A 63 -12.85 22.66 -11.23
C HIS A 63 -14.00 21.77 -11.67
N PHE A 64 -15.00 22.40 -12.30
CA PHE A 64 -16.05 21.69 -12.99
C PHE A 64 -15.42 21.03 -14.21
N ILE A 65 -15.54 19.71 -14.33
CA ILE A 65 -15.18 18.96 -15.53
C ILE A 65 -15.84 19.66 -16.72
N SER A 66 -15.04 20.15 -17.66
CA SER A 66 -15.54 20.78 -18.87
C SER A 66 -16.07 19.69 -19.79
N LEU A 67 -17.19 19.93 -20.48
CA LEU A 67 -17.70 19.03 -21.51
C LEU A 67 -16.75 18.91 -22.72
N HIS A 68 -15.71 19.74 -22.78
CA HIS A 68 -14.67 19.73 -23.81
C HIS A 68 -13.42 18.91 -23.46
N ASP A 69 -13.31 18.40 -22.23
CA ASP A 69 -12.14 17.60 -21.82
C ASP A 69 -12.17 16.22 -22.51
N SER A 70 -11.01 15.76 -22.98
CA SER A 70 -10.86 14.41 -23.53
C SER A 70 -11.23 13.36 -22.47
N TRP A 71 -11.62 12.14 -22.89
CA TRP A 71 -11.95 11.10 -21.91
C TRP A 71 -10.74 10.71 -21.05
N GLN A 72 -9.52 10.85 -21.58
CA GLN A 72 -8.26 10.63 -20.89
C GLN A 72 -8.06 11.64 -19.76
N GLU A 73 -8.32 12.92 -20.02
CA GLU A 73 -8.22 13.97 -18.99
C GLU A 73 -9.27 13.80 -17.91
N ARG A 74 -10.51 13.44 -18.29
CA ARG A 74 -11.56 13.13 -17.32
C ARG A 74 -11.22 11.91 -16.46
N LEU A 75 -10.55 10.91 -17.04
CA LEU A 75 -10.08 9.74 -16.30
C LEU A 75 -8.96 10.15 -15.34
N ALA A 76 -7.94 10.86 -15.81
CA ALA A 76 -6.82 11.36 -15.01
C ALA A 76 -7.30 12.24 -13.85
N ASP A 77 -8.33 13.07 -14.06
CA ASP A 77 -8.96 13.88 -13.02
C ASP A 77 -9.60 13.05 -11.90
N VAL A 78 -9.96 11.80 -12.17
CA VAL A 78 -10.59 10.91 -11.19
C VAL A 78 -9.59 9.96 -10.54
N VAL A 79 -8.70 9.34 -11.32
CA VAL A 79 -7.73 8.36 -10.78
C VAL A 79 -6.50 9.01 -10.18
N THR A 80 -6.08 10.15 -10.72
CA THR A 80 -4.86 10.86 -10.35
C THR A 80 -5.18 12.35 -10.17
N PRO A 81 -6.10 12.75 -9.27
CA PRO A 81 -6.66 14.11 -9.22
C PRO A 81 -5.65 15.24 -8.99
N LEU A 82 -4.41 14.94 -8.61
CA LEU A 82 -3.34 15.92 -8.48
C LEU A 82 -2.39 15.95 -9.70
N TRP A 83 -2.70 15.26 -10.80
CA TRP A 83 -1.84 15.15 -11.99
C TRP A 83 -1.51 16.48 -12.65
N ARG A 84 -2.36 17.50 -12.48
CA ARG A 84 -2.14 18.86 -13.00
C ARG A 84 -1.23 19.73 -12.12
N LEU A 85 -0.86 19.26 -10.93
CA LEU A 85 0.04 19.97 -10.01
C LEU A 85 1.48 19.52 -10.22
N SER A 86 2.43 20.45 -10.08
CA SER A 86 3.84 20.08 -9.96
C SER A 86 4.05 19.18 -8.74
N TYR A 87 5.08 18.34 -8.76
CA TYR A 87 5.31 17.39 -7.66
C TYR A 87 5.49 18.10 -6.31
N GLU A 88 6.20 19.23 -6.27
CA GLU A 88 6.33 20.05 -5.06
C GLU A 88 4.99 20.55 -4.52
N GLU A 89 4.06 20.95 -5.40
CA GLU A 89 2.71 21.35 -4.99
C GLU A 89 1.90 20.18 -4.47
N GLN A 90 2.05 18.98 -5.07
CA GLN A 90 1.42 17.76 -4.55
C GLN A 90 1.91 17.46 -3.13
N LEU A 91 3.21 17.56 -2.88
CA LEU A 91 3.81 17.36 -1.55
C LEU A 91 3.27 18.38 -0.54
N LYS A 92 3.14 19.65 -0.92
CA LYS A 92 2.53 20.70 -0.06
C LYS A 92 1.07 20.35 0.31
N VAL A 93 0.27 19.91 -0.67
CA VAL A 93 -1.12 19.48 -0.44
C VAL A 93 -1.18 18.29 0.53
N LYS A 94 -0.33 17.28 0.32
CA LYS A 94 -0.25 16.08 1.17
C LYS A 94 0.20 16.45 2.58
N PHE A 95 1.25 17.24 2.71
CA PHE A 95 1.79 17.68 3.99
C PHE A 95 0.73 18.42 4.83
N GLU A 96 0.00 19.37 4.24
CA GLU A 96 -1.08 20.08 4.94
C GLU A 96 -2.25 19.17 5.34
N ALA A 97 -2.52 18.10 4.57
CA ALA A 97 -3.50 17.09 4.96
C ALA A 97 -3.01 16.28 6.18
N GLN A 98 -1.77 15.79 6.15
CA GLN A 98 -1.16 15.00 7.24
C GLN A 98 -1.00 15.82 8.52
N LYS A 99 -0.62 17.09 8.40
CA LYS A 99 -0.56 18.02 9.53
C LYS A 99 -1.90 18.15 10.25
N LYS A 100 -3.01 18.27 9.51
CA LYS A 100 -4.36 18.33 10.10
C LYS A 100 -4.75 17.03 10.82
N ILE A 101 -4.35 15.89 10.29
CA ILE A 101 -4.54 14.58 10.94
C ILE A 101 -3.82 14.55 12.28
N VAL A 102 -2.54 14.93 12.31
CA VAL A 102 -1.75 14.92 13.55
C VAL A 102 -2.27 15.95 14.55
N GLN A 103 -2.65 17.16 14.11
CA GLN A 103 -3.29 18.17 14.97
C GLN A 103 -4.61 17.67 15.58
N THR A 104 -5.40 16.93 14.80
CA THR A 104 -6.63 16.32 15.30
C THR A 104 -6.32 15.26 16.36
N LEU A 105 -5.35 14.39 16.10
CA LEU A 105 -4.89 13.39 17.07
C LEU A 105 -4.35 14.07 18.34
N GLU A 106 -3.51 15.10 18.20
CA GLU A 106 -2.99 15.87 19.32
C GLU A 106 -4.12 16.47 20.16
N SER A 107 -5.16 17.04 19.53
CA SER A 107 -6.32 17.56 20.27
C SER A 107 -7.04 16.48 21.08
N TYR A 108 -7.18 15.26 20.55
CA TYR A 108 -7.71 14.14 21.31
C TYR A 108 -6.79 13.71 22.45
N LEU A 109 -5.47 13.69 22.21
CA LEU A 109 -4.48 13.30 23.22
C LEU A 109 -4.36 14.34 24.34
N GLN A 110 -4.44 15.64 24.04
CA GLN A 110 -4.42 16.72 25.03
C GLN A 110 -5.62 16.66 25.98
N VAL A 111 -6.80 16.29 25.45
CA VAL A 111 -7.99 16.04 26.28
C VAL A 111 -7.78 14.84 27.21
N LEU A 112 -6.96 13.87 26.80
CA LEU A 112 -6.68 12.64 27.58
C LEU A 112 -5.52 12.81 28.56
N HIS A 113 -4.50 13.60 28.21
CA HIS A 113 -3.27 13.84 28.95
C HIS A 113 -2.77 15.23 28.58
N GLY A 114 -2.85 16.19 29.50
CA GLY A 114 -2.32 17.53 29.25
C GLY A 114 -0.79 17.49 29.09
N VAL A 115 -0.27 17.50 27.84
CA VAL A 115 0.91 18.21 27.30
C VAL A 115 1.33 17.66 25.92
N SER A 116 1.86 18.57 25.10
CA SER A 116 2.13 18.57 23.65
C SER A 116 3.45 17.88 23.23
N GLY A 117 3.52 17.42 21.97
CA GLY A 117 4.71 16.87 21.31
C GLY A 117 4.90 17.44 19.88
N THR A 118 6.15 17.66 19.49
CA THR A 118 6.56 18.29 18.21
C THR A 118 6.78 17.27 17.09
N VAL A 119 6.36 17.62 15.87
CA VAL A 119 6.51 16.82 14.63
C VAL A 119 7.72 17.33 13.84
N ALA A 120 8.64 16.44 13.46
CA ALA A 120 9.70 16.70 12.50
C ALA A 120 9.46 15.88 11.21
N ALA A 121 9.79 16.47 10.06
CA ALA A 121 9.54 15.91 8.73
C ALA A 121 10.87 15.51 8.04
N PRO A 122 10.92 14.41 7.26
CA PRO A 122 12.03 14.12 6.35
C PRO A 122 11.79 14.68 4.94
N HIS A 123 12.89 14.85 4.20
CA HIS A 123 12.93 15.27 2.80
C HIS A 123 12.76 14.06 1.85
N SER A 124 12.07 14.28 0.72
CA SER A 124 11.86 13.27 -0.32
C SER A 124 12.54 13.67 -1.63
N GLU A 125 13.40 12.80 -2.17
CA GLU A 125 13.83 12.84 -3.57
C GLU A 125 12.87 12.01 -4.44
N GLY A 126 12.73 12.44 -5.70
CA GLY A 126 11.64 12.06 -6.60
C GLY A 126 11.60 10.58 -6.99
N LEU A 127 10.38 10.07 -7.15
CA LEU A 127 10.08 8.70 -7.57
C LEU A 127 9.33 8.72 -8.91
N HIS A 128 9.81 7.93 -9.87
CA HIS A 128 9.14 7.69 -11.14
C HIS A 128 8.30 6.41 -11.07
N CYS A 129 7.07 6.44 -11.59
CA CYS A 129 6.23 5.26 -11.79
C CYS A 129 5.91 5.16 -13.28
N HIS A 130 6.33 4.06 -13.92
CA HIS A 130 5.92 3.72 -15.27
C HIS A 130 4.69 2.81 -15.19
N LEU A 131 3.55 3.29 -15.68
CA LEU A 131 2.37 2.44 -15.93
C LEU A 131 2.56 1.77 -17.28
N HIS A 132 2.48 0.44 -17.35
CA HIS A 132 2.51 -0.31 -18.61
C HIS A 132 1.09 -0.39 -19.23
N PRO A 133 0.83 0.26 -20.39
CA PRO A 133 -0.50 0.28 -21.02
C PRO A 133 -0.74 -0.88 -22.00
N ILE A 134 0.27 -1.70 -22.29
CA ILE A 134 0.22 -2.67 -23.39
C ILE A 134 -0.78 -3.79 -23.10
N ILE A 135 -0.78 -4.34 -21.88
CA ILE A 135 -1.60 -5.51 -21.55
C ILE A 135 -3.09 -5.20 -21.49
N PRO A 136 -3.53 -4.10 -20.85
CA PRO A 136 -4.95 -3.78 -20.85
C PRO A 136 -5.50 -3.52 -22.26
N SER A 137 -4.69 -2.98 -23.18
CA SER A 137 -5.08 -2.76 -24.58
C SER A 137 -5.42 -4.06 -25.32
N TYR A 138 -4.64 -5.12 -25.13
CA TYR A 138 -4.88 -6.42 -25.77
C TYR A 138 -6.01 -7.20 -25.11
N TYR A 139 -6.23 -7.01 -23.81
CA TYR A 139 -7.42 -7.56 -23.16
C TYR A 139 -8.71 -6.93 -23.70
N GLU A 140 -8.70 -5.64 -24.05
CA GLU A 140 -9.85 -5.02 -24.72
C GLU A 140 -10.12 -5.65 -26.10
N VAL A 141 -9.04 -5.93 -26.87
CA VAL A 141 -9.16 -6.65 -28.14
C VAL A 141 -9.76 -8.03 -27.93
N PHE A 142 -9.31 -8.76 -26.90
CA PHE A 142 -9.88 -10.05 -26.51
C PHE A 142 -11.38 -9.93 -26.18
N LEU A 143 -11.77 -8.98 -25.33
CA LEU A 143 -13.17 -8.79 -24.93
C LEU A 143 -14.09 -8.51 -26.13
N ARG A 144 -13.61 -7.79 -27.15
CA ARG A 144 -14.35 -7.53 -28.39
C ARG A 144 -14.51 -8.76 -29.28
N GLN A 145 -13.64 -9.75 -29.13
CA GLN A 145 -13.66 -11.01 -29.88
C GLN A 145 -14.32 -12.17 -29.10
N SER A 146 -14.50 -11.99 -27.78
CA SER A 146 -15.09 -12.96 -26.88
C SER A 146 -16.52 -13.33 -27.29
N SER A 147 -16.85 -14.62 -27.17
CA SER A 147 -18.21 -15.13 -27.38
C SER A 147 -19.16 -14.81 -26.22
N VAL A 148 -18.63 -14.34 -25.08
CA VAL A 148 -19.40 -13.99 -23.88
C VAL A 148 -19.17 -12.53 -23.48
N GLU A 149 -20.18 -11.92 -22.87
CA GLU A 149 -20.18 -10.48 -22.60
C GLU A 149 -19.25 -10.09 -21.42
N PRO A 150 -18.61 -8.90 -21.47
CA PRO A 150 -17.93 -8.33 -20.32
C PRO A 150 -18.93 -7.83 -19.27
N CYS A 151 -18.53 -7.91 -17.99
CA CYS A 151 -19.28 -7.36 -16.88
C CYS A 151 -18.99 -5.87 -16.75
N LEU A 152 -19.85 -5.03 -17.35
CA LEU A 152 -19.73 -3.57 -17.29
C LEU A 152 -20.17 -3.00 -15.94
N LEU A 153 -21.20 -3.61 -15.33
CA LEU A 153 -21.68 -3.30 -14.00
C LEU A 153 -21.92 -4.60 -13.23
N PHE A 154 -21.38 -4.69 -12.01
CA PHE A 154 -21.44 -5.90 -11.19
C PHE A 154 -22.86 -6.47 -10.97
N HIS A 155 -23.89 -5.63 -11.11
CA HIS A 155 -25.29 -5.97 -10.92
C HIS A 155 -26.06 -6.19 -12.23
N GLU A 156 -25.48 -5.86 -13.38
CA GLU A 156 -26.15 -5.97 -14.69
C GLU A 156 -25.80 -7.26 -15.45
N GLY A 157 -24.91 -8.10 -14.90
CA GLY A 157 -24.49 -9.36 -15.52
C GLY A 157 -23.13 -9.25 -16.22
N GLY A 158 -22.86 -10.14 -17.18
CA GLY A 158 -21.56 -10.31 -17.84
C GLY A 158 -20.58 -11.26 -17.12
N HIS A 159 -19.69 -11.85 -17.90
CA HIS A 159 -18.78 -12.90 -17.47
C HIS A 159 -17.39 -12.37 -17.11
N TRP A 160 -16.75 -11.61 -18.01
CA TRP A 160 -15.42 -11.06 -17.78
C TRP A 160 -15.46 -9.85 -16.84
N ARG A 161 -14.91 -9.95 -15.62
CA ARG A 161 -15.07 -8.91 -14.58
C ARG A 161 -13.87 -7.99 -14.44
N GLU A 162 -12.74 -8.52 -13.99
CA GLU A 162 -11.58 -7.72 -13.63
C GLU A 162 -10.32 -8.33 -14.25
N LEU A 163 -9.46 -7.48 -14.77
CA LEU A 163 -8.09 -7.82 -15.12
C LEU A 163 -7.17 -7.09 -14.14
N THR A 164 -6.41 -7.85 -13.36
CA THR A 164 -5.30 -7.33 -12.57
C THR A 164 -4.01 -7.65 -13.28
N VAL A 165 -3.18 -6.64 -13.53
CA VAL A 165 -1.84 -6.81 -14.10
C VAL A 165 -0.82 -6.35 -13.08
N ARG A 166 0.16 -7.20 -12.79
CA ARG A 166 1.32 -6.88 -11.96
C ARG A 166 2.57 -6.97 -12.80
N THR A 167 3.43 -5.98 -12.70
CA THR A 167 4.73 -5.92 -13.38
C THR A 167 5.82 -5.67 -12.35
N ASN A 168 7.01 -6.19 -12.57
CA ASN A 168 8.18 -5.91 -11.75
C ASN A 168 9.21 -5.04 -12.49
N SER A 169 10.28 -4.66 -11.81
CA SER A 169 11.41 -3.91 -12.38
C SER A 169 12.13 -4.61 -13.55
N GLN A 170 12.03 -5.94 -13.63
CA GLN A 170 12.65 -6.77 -14.68
C GLN A 170 11.75 -6.98 -15.91
N GLY A 171 10.54 -6.39 -15.93
CA GLY A 171 9.57 -6.55 -17.02
C GLY A 171 8.76 -7.85 -16.99
N HIS A 172 8.93 -8.70 -15.98
CA HIS A 172 8.04 -9.85 -15.77
C HIS A 172 6.63 -9.38 -15.47
N THR A 173 5.66 -10.09 -16.03
CA THR A 173 4.26 -9.71 -15.93
C THR A 173 3.35 -10.86 -15.53
N MET A 174 2.51 -10.63 -14.53
CA MET A 174 1.42 -11.50 -14.10
C MET A 174 0.07 -10.86 -14.41
N ALA A 175 -0.73 -11.53 -15.24
CA ALA A 175 -2.11 -11.17 -15.51
C ALA A 175 -3.06 -12.11 -14.75
N ILE A 176 -4.06 -11.56 -14.06
CA ILE A 176 -5.07 -12.30 -13.30
C ILE A 176 -6.43 -11.84 -13.80
N ILE A 177 -7.22 -12.78 -14.31
CA ILE A 177 -8.54 -12.49 -14.88
C ILE A 177 -9.63 -13.12 -14.01
N THR A 178 -10.51 -12.27 -13.49
CA THR A 178 -11.69 -12.68 -12.72
C THR A 178 -12.87 -12.87 -13.65
N PHE A 179 -13.50 -14.05 -13.56
CA PHE A 179 -14.60 -14.47 -14.41
C PHE A 179 -15.80 -14.94 -13.59
N HIS A 180 -16.99 -14.51 -13.98
CA HIS A 180 -18.24 -15.01 -13.41
C HIS A 180 -18.77 -16.19 -14.23
N PRO A 181 -18.91 -17.39 -13.63
CA PRO A 181 -19.43 -18.55 -14.38
C PRO A 181 -20.89 -18.40 -14.80
N GLN A 182 -21.70 -17.65 -14.05
CA GLN A 182 -23.14 -17.53 -14.21
C GLN A 182 -23.81 -18.91 -14.36
N GLY A 183 -24.46 -19.17 -15.50
CA GLY A 183 -25.10 -20.44 -15.84
C GLY A 183 -24.29 -21.33 -16.80
N LEU A 184 -23.02 -21.03 -17.08
CA LEU A 184 -22.21 -21.84 -17.98
C LEU A 184 -21.95 -23.22 -17.38
N SER A 185 -21.97 -24.24 -18.24
CA SER A 185 -21.49 -25.58 -17.93
C SER A 185 -19.98 -25.59 -17.70
N GLN A 186 -19.46 -26.68 -17.10
CA GLN A 186 -18.02 -26.83 -16.87
C GLN A 186 -17.25 -26.94 -18.20
N GLU A 187 -17.85 -27.56 -19.21
CA GLU A 187 -17.28 -27.68 -20.55
C GLU A 187 -17.14 -26.30 -21.22
N GLU A 188 -18.19 -25.47 -21.17
CA GLU A 188 -18.15 -24.11 -21.72
C GLU A 188 -17.13 -23.24 -20.98
N LEU A 189 -17.05 -23.35 -19.66
CA LEU A 189 -16.09 -22.62 -18.85
C LEU A 189 -14.63 -23.01 -19.18
N CYS A 190 -14.37 -24.31 -19.35
CA CYS A 190 -13.08 -24.79 -19.82
C CYS A 190 -12.75 -24.24 -21.22
N ALA A 191 -13.72 -24.17 -22.13
CA ALA A 191 -13.52 -23.58 -23.46
C ALA A 191 -13.13 -22.09 -23.37
N GLN A 192 -13.71 -21.32 -22.44
CA GLN A 192 -13.34 -19.92 -22.22
C GLN A 192 -11.90 -19.80 -21.69
N LYS A 193 -11.47 -20.67 -20.77
CA LYS A 193 -10.07 -20.70 -20.28
C LYS A 193 -9.07 -21.01 -21.39
N VAL A 194 -9.39 -21.98 -22.26
CA VAL A 194 -8.54 -22.34 -23.40
C VAL A 194 -8.45 -21.16 -24.38
N THR A 195 -9.58 -20.57 -24.74
CA THR A 195 -9.63 -19.41 -25.65
C THR A 195 -8.80 -18.24 -25.11
N LEU A 196 -8.93 -17.93 -23.81
CA LEU A 196 -8.15 -16.90 -23.15
C LEU A 196 -6.65 -17.21 -23.20
N LYS A 197 -6.27 -18.45 -22.85
CA LYS A 197 -4.88 -18.90 -22.88
C LYS A 197 -4.30 -18.78 -24.28
N ASP A 198 -4.99 -19.29 -25.28
CA ASP A 198 -4.51 -19.28 -26.68
C ASP A 198 -4.38 -17.85 -27.20
N PHE A 199 -5.30 -16.94 -26.84
CA PHE A 199 -5.20 -15.53 -27.23
C PHE A 199 -3.91 -14.86 -26.75
N PHE A 200 -3.52 -15.07 -25.49
CA PHE A 200 -2.35 -14.45 -24.89
C PHE A 200 -1.03 -15.20 -25.11
N THR A 201 -1.07 -16.44 -25.60
CA THR A 201 0.14 -17.25 -25.83
C THR A 201 0.46 -17.45 -27.32
N GLN A 202 -0.56 -17.54 -28.17
CA GLN A 202 -0.42 -17.84 -29.60
C GLN A 202 -1.13 -16.81 -30.50
N GLY A 203 -2.11 -16.09 -29.94
CA GLY A 203 -2.92 -15.10 -30.64
C GLY A 203 -2.33 -13.68 -30.62
N PRO A 204 -3.16 -12.67 -30.92
CA PRO A 204 -2.74 -11.26 -30.93
C PRO A 204 -2.14 -10.78 -29.60
N GLY A 205 -2.58 -11.36 -28.47
CA GLY A 205 -2.07 -11.01 -27.14
C GLY A 205 -0.68 -11.56 -26.83
N ALA A 206 -0.07 -12.39 -27.69
CA ALA A 206 1.27 -12.95 -27.47
C ALA A 206 2.36 -11.88 -27.30
N VAL A 207 2.17 -10.70 -27.91
CA VAL A 207 3.06 -9.54 -27.76
C VAL A 207 3.12 -8.98 -26.34
N CYS A 208 2.18 -9.37 -25.47
CA CYS A 208 2.21 -9.02 -24.05
C CYS A 208 3.30 -9.77 -23.27
N GLU A 209 3.83 -10.87 -23.81
CA GLU A 209 4.92 -11.66 -23.23
C GLU A 209 4.68 -11.99 -21.73
N LEU A 210 3.47 -12.47 -21.43
CA LEU A 210 3.06 -12.74 -20.05
C LEU A 210 3.96 -13.82 -19.41
N THR A 211 4.53 -13.50 -18.26
CA THR A 211 5.24 -14.47 -17.41
C THR A 211 4.27 -15.40 -16.71
N SER A 212 3.09 -14.88 -16.33
CA SER A 212 2.05 -15.64 -15.64
C SER A 212 0.66 -15.23 -16.15
N LEU A 213 -0.20 -16.20 -16.41
CA LEU A 213 -1.62 -15.97 -16.71
C LEU A 213 -2.49 -16.78 -15.76
N TYR A 214 -3.30 -16.07 -14.98
CA TYR A 214 -4.20 -16.62 -13.98
C TYR A 214 -5.67 -16.37 -14.32
N PHE A 215 -6.51 -17.31 -13.90
CA PHE A 215 -7.95 -17.25 -14.02
C PHE A 215 -8.60 -17.50 -12.66
N GLN A 216 -9.54 -16.66 -12.27
CA GLN A 216 -10.26 -16.76 -11.01
C GLN A 216 -11.77 -16.80 -11.26
N GLU A 217 -12.41 -17.92 -10.92
CA GLU A 217 -13.85 -18.09 -11.03
C GLU A 217 -14.56 -17.55 -9.81
N SER A 218 -15.25 -16.41 -9.92
CA SER A 218 -15.92 -15.80 -8.79
C SER A 218 -17.36 -15.41 -9.12
N THR A 219 -18.29 -15.89 -8.31
CA THR A 219 -19.69 -15.43 -8.31
C THR A 219 -19.87 -14.16 -7.47
N MET A 220 -18.92 -13.85 -6.58
CA MET A 220 -19.02 -12.78 -5.59
C MET A 220 -18.27 -11.53 -6.04
N THR A 221 -18.68 -10.34 -5.61
CA THR A 221 -17.94 -9.09 -5.87
C THR A 221 -16.63 -9.01 -5.06
N ARG A 222 -16.55 -9.76 -3.96
CA ARG A 222 -15.35 -9.97 -3.14
C ARG A 222 -15.35 -11.40 -2.62
N CYS A 223 -14.22 -12.08 -2.74
CA CYS A 223 -14.00 -13.43 -2.25
C CYS A 223 -12.56 -13.58 -1.78
N SER A 224 -12.32 -14.48 -0.83
CA SER A 224 -10.95 -14.95 -0.54
C SER A 224 -10.52 -16.01 -1.55
N HIS A 225 -9.23 -16.25 -1.68
CA HIS A 225 -8.72 -17.34 -2.53
C HIS A 225 -9.25 -18.73 -2.11
N GLN A 226 -9.58 -18.91 -0.83
CA GLN A 226 -10.20 -20.16 -0.33
C GLN A 226 -11.60 -20.39 -0.90
N GLN A 227 -12.34 -19.30 -1.16
CA GLN A 227 -13.67 -19.36 -1.77
C GLN A 227 -13.60 -19.44 -3.30
N SER A 228 -12.56 -18.87 -3.88
CA SER A 228 -12.37 -18.77 -5.32
C SER A 228 -10.86 -18.84 -5.64
N PRO A 229 -10.32 -20.05 -5.88
CA PRO A 229 -8.89 -20.22 -6.05
C PRO A 229 -8.41 -19.69 -7.40
N TYR A 230 -7.19 -19.15 -7.41
CA TYR A 230 -6.50 -18.75 -8.63
C TYR A 230 -6.01 -19.99 -9.38
N GLN A 231 -6.38 -20.10 -10.65
CA GLN A 231 -5.96 -21.18 -11.54
C GLN A 231 -4.89 -20.67 -12.49
N LEU A 232 -3.69 -21.25 -12.44
CA LEU A 232 -2.63 -20.92 -13.38
C LEU A 232 -2.95 -21.56 -14.74
N LEU A 233 -3.15 -20.73 -15.77
CA LEU A 233 -3.40 -21.19 -17.13
C LEU A 233 -2.11 -21.32 -17.96
N PHE A 234 -1.13 -20.45 -17.70
CA PHE A 234 0.14 -20.41 -18.41
C PHE A 234 1.26 -19.75 -17.60
N GLY A 235 2.49 -20.20 -17.83
CA GLY A 235 3.71 -19.58 -17.32
C GLY A 235 4.05 -19.99 -15.89
N GLU A 236 4.73 -19.10 -15.18
CA GLU A 236 5.22 -19.33 -13.82
C GLU A 236 4.16 -18.95 -12.77
N PRO A 237 4.10 -19.62 -11.60
CA PRO A 237 3.12 -19.32 -10.57
C PRO A 237 3.42 -18.02 -9.77
N HIS A 238 4.63 -17.48 -9.88
CA HIS A 238 5.07 -16.33 -9.11
C HIS A 238 5.90 -15.39 -9.97
N ILE A 239 5.84 -14.11 -9.66
CA ILE A 239 6.85 -13.14 -10.10
C ILE A 239 7.74 -12.78 -8.91
N PHE A 240 8.88 -12.15 -9.19
CA PHE A 240 9.86 -11.77 -8.17
C PHE A 240 10.15 -10.28 -8.27
N GLU A 241 10.42 -9.61 -7.16
CA GLU A 241 10.89 -8.23 -7.18
C GLU A 241 12.15 -8.11 -6.34
N ASP A 242 13.11 -7.31 -6.81
CA ASP A 242 14.30 -6.96 -6.04
C ASP A 242 14.01 -5.69 -5.25
N LEU A 243 14.11 -5.77 -3.92
CA LEU A 243 13.80 -4.66 -3.03
C LEU A 243 14.71 -4.68 -1.80
N LEU A 244 15.40 -3.57 -1.51
CA LEU A 244 16.34 -3.48 -0.37
C LEU A 244 17.37 -4.63 -0.32
N GLY A 245 17.84 -5.07 -1.50
CA GLY A 245 18.80 -6.18 -1.63
C GLY A 245 18.21 -7.58 -1.37
N LEU A 246 16.88 -7.70 -1.22
CA LEU A 246 16.18 -8.96 -1.07
C LEU A 246 15.45 -9.30 -2.37
N LYS A 247 15.48 -10.58 -2.76
CA LYS A 247 14.61 -11.11 -3.82
C LYS A 247 13.29 -11.59 -3.23
N ILE A 248 12.22 -10.83 -3.43
CA ILE A 248 10.90 -11.08 -2.87
C ILE A 248 10.06 -11.90 -3.84
N ARG A 249 9.43 -12.98 -3.37
CA ARG A 249 8.44 -13.73 -4.15
C ARG A 249 7.06 -13.09 -4.02
N ILE A 250 6.35 -12.98 -5.14
CA ILE A 250 5.02 -12.35 -5.22
C ILE A 250 4.03 -13.34 -5.85
N SER A 251 3.10 -13.81 -5.03
CA SER A 251 1.94 -14.58 -5.43
C SER A 251 0.76 -13.73 -5.95
N PRO A 252 -0.21 -14.32 -6.68
CA PRO A 252 -1.39 -13.62 -7.18
C PRO A 252 -2.28 -13.01 -6.07
N ASP A 253 -2.43 -13.69 -4.92
CA ASP A 253 -3.25 -13.21 -3.80
C ASP A 253 -2.51 -12.27 -2.83
N ALA A 254 -1.17 -12.30 -2.86
CA ALA A 254 -0.37 -11.57 -1.89
C ALA A 254 -0.42 -10.07 -2.17
N PHE A 255 -0.53 -9.25 -1.12
CA PHE A 255 -0.35 -7.80 -1.22
C PHE A 255 1.13 -7.46 -1.41
N PHE A 256 1.42 -6.53 -2.31
CA PHE A 256 2.74 -5.96 -2.49
C PHE A 256 2.60 -4.46 -2.79
N GLN A 257 3.57 -3.65 -2.36
CA GLN A 257 3.51 -2.21 -2.60
C GLN A 257 3.65 -1.92 -4.09
N ILE A 258 2.75 -1.09 -4.62
CA ILE A 258 2.67 -0.80 -6.07
C ILE A 258 3.77 0.13 -6.58
N ASN A 259 4.48 0.80 -5.67
CA ASN A 259 5.57 1.72 -5.97
C ASN A 259 6.82 1.24 -5.21
N THR A 260 7.64 0.45 -5.90
CA THR A 260 8.83 -0.21 -5.35
C THR A 260 9.75 0.79 -4.66
N ALA A 261 10.16 1.86 -5.33
CA ALA A 261 11.11 2.80 -4.73
C ALA A 261 10.48 3.67 -3.62
N GLY A 262 9.17 3.91 -3.65
CA GLY A 262 8.45 4.48 -2.50
C GLY A 262 8.36 3.51 -1.31
N ALA A 263 8.27 2.21 -1.58
CA ALA A 263 8.30 1.18 -0.56
C ALA A 263 9.68 1.06 0.11
N GLU A 264 10.77 1.22 -0.64
CA GLU A 264 12.13 1.27 -0.08
C GLU A 264 12.25 2.41 0.94
N LEU A 265 11.82 3.63 0.58
CA LEU A 265 11.83 4.78 1.48
C LEU A 265 10.95 4.54 2.72
N LEU A 266 9.76 3.95 2.54
CA LEU A 266 8.86 3.59 3.63
C LEU A 266 9.54 2.63 4.61
N TYR A 267 10.16 1.57 4.10
CA TYR A 267 10.78 0.53 4.93
C TYR A 267 12.07 1.02 5.61
N GLN A 268 12.86 1.86 4.94
CA GLN A 268 14.00 2.56 5.55
C GLN A 268 13.53 3.46 6.71
N THR A 269 12.48 4.25 6.48
CA THR A 269 11.88 5.11 7.52
C THR A 269 11.42 4.29 8.73
N ILE A 270 10.78 3.13 8.50
CA ILE A 270 10.38 2.22 9.57
C ILE A 270 11.61 1.73 10.34
N GLY A 271 12.66 1.29 9.64
CA GLY A 271 13.91 0.85 10.26
C GLY A 271 14.51 1.91 11.17
N GLU A 272 14.67 3.13 10.66
CA GLU A 272 15.21 4.28 11.39
C GLU A 272 14.38 4.63 12.64
N LEU A 273 13.05 4.69 12.51
CA LEU A 273 12.17 5.03 13.63
C LEU A 273 12.05 3.90 14.66
N SER A 274 12.14 2.65 14.23
CA SER A 274 11.93 1.48 15.09
C SER A 274 13.02 1.30 16.15
N GLY A 275 14.25 1.76 15.87
CA GLY A 275 15.41 1.56 16.74
C GLY A 275 15.74 0.08 16.98
N VAL A 276 15.30 -0.82 16.09
CA VAL A 276 15.56 -2.25 16.18
C VAL A 276 17.07 -2.53 16.20
N ASN A 277 17.48 -3.40 17.10
CA ASN A 277 18.87 -3.78 17.31
C ASN A 277 19.01 -5.26 17.71
N SER A 278 20.25 -5.75 17.77
CA SER A 278 20.56 -7.18 17.94
C SER A 278 20.08 -7.79 19.26
N ASN A 279 19.60 -6.98 20.21
CA ASN A 279 19.00 -7.44 21.48
C ASN A 279 17.46 -7.40 21.47
N SER A 280 16.85 -6.92 20.39
CA SER A 280 15.40 -6.77 20.27
C SER A 280 14.77 -7.88 19.45
N ILE A 281 13.53 -8.22 19.76
CA ILE A 281 12.66 -9.02 18.89
C ILE A 281 11.81 -8.04 18.08
N LEU A 282 11.82 -8.20 16.76
CA LEU A 282 10.94 -7.47 15.86
C LEU A 282 9.64 -8.25 15.68
N LEU A 283 8.51 -7.63 16.01
CA LEU A 283 7.18 -8.19 15.83
C LEU A 283 6.47 -7.44 14.71
N ASP A 284 6.33 -8.09 13.55
CA ASP A 284 5.73 -7.54 12.33
C ASP A 284 4.29 -8.05 12.17
N ILE A 285 3.30 -7.20 12.47
CA ILE A 285 1.88 -7.55 12.48
C ILE A 285 1.20 -7.01 11.22
N CYS A 286 0.45 -7.89 10.55
CA CYS A 286 -0.03 -7.67 9.18
C CYS A 286 1.15 -7.54 8.21
N CYS A 287 2.08 -8.49 8.30
CA CYS A 287 3.38 -8.40 7.62
C CYS A 287 3.31 -8.65 6.11
N GLY A 288 2.18 -9.10 5.55
CA GLY A 288 2.06 -9.43 4.13
C GLY A 288 3.10 -10.47 3.71
N THR A 289 3.87 -10.17 2.66
CA THR A 289 5.00 -11.02 2.21
C THR A 289 6.26 -10.91 3.09
N GLY A 290 6.15 -10.30 4.27
CA GLY A 290 7.20 -10.26 5.29
C GLY A 290 8.32 -9.26 5.03
N VAL A 291 8.18 -8.37 4.05
CA VAL A 291 9.27 -7.51 3.56
C VAL A 291 9.83 -6.58 4.63
N ILE A 292 8.97 -6.01 5.48
CA ILE A 292 9.41 -5.15 6.59
C ILE A 292 10.27 -5.97 7.56
N GLY A 293 9.73 -7.07 8.08
CA GLY A 293 10.46 -7.98 8.94
C GLY A 293 11.79 -8.47 8.33
N LEU A 294 11.78 -8.89 7.06
CA LEU A 294 12.97 -9.41 6.37
C LEU A 294 14.05 -8.35 6.15
N SER A 295 13.67 -7.13 5.77
CA SER A 295 14.62 -6.02 5.56
C SER A 295 15.31 -5.58 6.85
N LEU A 296 14.66 -5.81 8.00
CA LEU A 296 15.21 -5.49 9.33
C LEU A 296 15.81 -6.71 10.05
N ALA A 297 15.77 -7.89 9.42
CA ALA A 297 16.15 -9.15 10.07
C ALA A 297 17.62 -9.17 10.52
N GLN A 298 18.53 -8.58 9.75
CA GLN A 298 19.95 -8.49 10.12
C GLN A 298 20.19 -7.62 11.36
N CYS A 299 19.29 -6.70 11.65
CA CYS A 299 19.38 -5.81 12.79
C CYS A 299 18.68 -6.38 14.03
N ALA A 300 17.85 -7.41 13.92
CA ALA A 300 17.06 -7.95 15.03
C ALA A 300 17.63 -9.28 15.56
N SER A 301 17.38 -9.59 16.83
CA SER A 301 17.71 -10.91 17.37
C SER A 301 16.83 -12.02 16.75
N GLN A 302 15.57 -11.69 16.49
CA GLN A 302 14.56 -12.55 15.91
C GLN A 302 13.45 -11.67 15.33
N VAL A 303 12.84 -12.13 14.24
CA VAL A 303 11.67 -11.51 13.61
C VAL A 303 10.50 -12.47 13.71
N LEU A 304 9.35 -11.97 14.17
CA LEU A 304 8.10 -12.71 14.26
C LEU A 304 7.04 -12.00 13.43
N GLY A 305 6.61 -12.61 12.34
CA GLY A 305 5.59 -12.08 11.44
C GLY A 305 4.24 -12.74 11.64
N VAL A 306 3.17 -11.95 11.62
CA VAL A 306 1.78 -12.46 11.64
C VAL A 306 1.00 -11.89 10.48
N GLU A 307 0.44 -12.76 9.64
CA GLU A 307 -0.33 -12.37 8.46
C GLU A 307 -1.56 -13.26 8.28
N LEU A 308 -2.67 -12.67 7.83
CA LEU A 308 -3.93 -13.36 7.64
C LEU A 308 -3.90 -14.25 6.38
N VAL A 309 -3.27 -13.78 5.31
CA VAL A 309 -3.21 -14.46 4.02
C VAL A 309 -2.10 -15.51 4.02
N GLU A 310 -2.49 -16.78 4.03
CA GLU A 310 -1.57 -17.93 4.06
C GLU A 310 -0.55 -17.90 2.92
N GLN A 311 -0.98 -17.58 1.70
CA GLN A 311 -0.08 -17.49 0.55
C GLN A 311 0.99 -16.40 0.72
N ALA A 312 0.68 -15.29 1.40
CA ALA A 312 1.65 -14.24 1.69
C ALA A 312 2.67 -14.69 2.76
N VAL A 313 2.25 -15.53 3.71
CA VAL A 313 3.16 -16.18 4.67
C VAL A 313 4.09 -17.17 3.98
N ASP A 314 3.58 -17.95 3.03
CA ASP A 314 4.41 -18.87 2.25
C ASP A 314 5.42 -18.11 1.38
N ASP A 315 5.02 -16.97 0.81
CA ASP A 315 5.94 -16.05 0.14
C ASP A 315 7.00 -15.51 1.07
N ALA A 316 6.64 -15.13 2.31
CA ALA A 316 7.58 -14.66 3.32
C ALA A 316 8.59 -15.75 3.71
N ARG A 317 8.13 -16.99 3.92
CA ARG A 317 9.00 -18.15 4.24
C ARG A 317 9.95 -18.48 3.09
N TRP A 318 9.43 -18.52 1.87
CA TRP A 318 10.27 -18.76 0.69
C TRP A 318 11.30 -17.65 0.53
N THR A 319 10.88 -16.39 0.67
CA THR A 319 11.76 -15.23 0.57
C THR A 319 12.85 -15.28 1.63
N ALA A 320 12.52 -15.62 2.88
CA ALA A 320 13.49 -15.80 3.95
C ALA A 320 14.53 -16.87 3.58
N ALA A 321 14.07 -18.06 3.16
CA ALA A 321 14.94 -19.16 2.79
C ALA A 321 15.83 -18.83 1.58
N PHE A 322 15.27 -18.20 0.54
CA PHE A 322 16.00 -17.82 -0.67
C PHE A 322 17.12 -16.81 -0.38
N ASN A 323 16.85 -15.84 0.50
CA ASN A 323 17.81 -14.81 0.89
C ASN A 323 18.72 -15.23 2.05
N GLY A 324 18.65 -16.49 2.52
CA GLY A 324 19.47 -17.01 3.61
C GLY A 324 19.16 -16.39 4.99
N VAL A 325 17.97 -15.82 5.17
CA VAL A 325 17.54 -15.22 6.44
C VAL A 325 16.94 -16.29 7.34
N THR A 326 17.62 -16.63 8.43
CA THR A 326 17.26 -17.76 9.30
C THR A 326 16.62 -17.37 10.63
N ASN A 327 16.60 -16.09 10.98
CA ASN A 327 16.06 -15.60 12.25
C ASN A 327 14.62 -15.07 12.16
N CYS A 328 13.88 -15.45 11.11
CA CYS A 328 12.49 -15.06 10.89
C CYS A 328 11.53 -16.24 11.07
N GLU A 329 10.42 -16.01 11.78
CA GLU A 329 9.31 -16.94 11.92
C GLU A 329 8.02 -16.26 11.48
N PHE A 330 7.23 -16.91 10.60
CA PHE A 330 5.99 -16.35 10.06
C PHE A 330 4.79 -17.25 10.36
N HIS A 331 3.73 -16.64 10.91
CA HIS A 331 2.51 -17.31 11.34
C HIS A 331 1.30 -16.85 10.50
N ALA A 332 0.63 -17.82 9.88
CA ALA A 332 -0.60 -17.59 9.13
C ALA A 332 -1.82 -17.62 10.05
N GLY A 333 -2.65 -16.58 9.99
CA GLY A 333 -3.95 -16.51 10.65
C GLY A 333 -4.28 -15.14 11.25
N ARG A 334 -5.39 -15.10 12.01
CA ARG A 334 -5.91 -13.87 12.61
C ARG A 334 -4.98 -13.37 13.71
N ALA A 335 -4.50 -12.13 13.59
CA ALA A 335 -3.58 -11.52 14.54
C ALA A 335 -4.11 -11.53 15.98
N GLU A 336 -5.40 -11.31 16.20
CA GLU A 336 -6.04 -11.36 17.51
C GLU A 336 -6.03 -12.74 18.18
N LYS A 337 -5.81 -13.81 17.43
CA LYS A 337 -5.70 -15.18 17.96
C LYS A 337 -4.25 -15.57 18.21
N ILE A 338 -3.36 -15.21 17.29
CA ILE A 338 -1.94 -15.60 17.32
C ILE A 338 -1.16 -14.73 18.30
N LEU A 339 -1.35 -13.42 18.24
CA LEU A 339 -0.52 -12.46 18.98
C LEU A 339 -0.51 -12.70 20.50
N PRO A 340 -1.66 -12.95 21.18
CA PRO A 340 -1.64 -13.22 22.62
C PRO A 340 -0.90 -14.51 23.00
N GLN A 341 -0.80 -15.50 22.11
CA GLN A 341 -0.05 -16.72 22.35
C GLN A 341 1.45 -16.48 22.16
N LEU A 342 1.79 -15.79 21.07
CA LEU A 342 3.16 -15.41 20.74
C LEU A 342 3.79 -14.58 21.85
N LEU A 343 3.09 -13.53 22.32
CA LEU A 343 3.58 -12.66 23.39
C LEU A 343 3.73 -13.38 24.74
N ARG A 344 2.91 -14.40 25.02
CA ARG A 344 3.05 -15.24 26.23
C ARG A 344 4.24 -16.21 26.17
N SER A 345 4.63 -16.61 24.96
CA SER A 345 5.76 -17.53 24.75
C SER A 345 7.12 -16.82 24.84
N GLN A 346 7.13 -15.50 24.65
CA GLN A 346 8.35 -14.69 24.82
C GLN A 346 8.60 -14.50 26.31
N LYS A 347 9.80 -14.90 26.78
CA LYS A 347 10.24 -14.64 28.15
C LYS A 347 10.34 -13.13 28.37
N ASP A 348 9.93 -12.66 29.55
CA ASP A 348 9.86 -11.24 29.94
C ASP A 348 11.18 -10.43 29.86
N GLU A 349 12.28 -11.04 29.39
CA GLU A 349 13.62 -10.46 29.39
C GLU A 349 14.00 -9.75 28.09
N LYS A 350 13.37 -10.07 26.95
CA LYS A 350 13.73 -9.46 25.65
C LYS A 350 12.83 -8.28 25.30
N LEU A 351 13.46 -7.19 24.85
CA LEU A 351 12.76 -5.99 24.41
C LEU A 351 12.09 -6.25 23.05
N ILE A 352 10.80 -5.91 22.93
CA ILE A 352 10.04 -6.10 21.70
C ILE A 352 9.82 -4.75 21.02
N VAL A 353 10.14 -4.69 19.73
CA VAL A 353 9.80 -3.60 18.83
C VAL A 353 8.69 -4.09 17.92
N ALA A 354 7.52 -3.46 17.98
CA ALA A 354 6.38 -3.84 17.15
C ALA A 354 6.28 -2.93 15.93
N VAL A 355 6.03 -3.51 14.75
CA VAL A 355 5.61 -2.79 13.55
C VAL A 355 4.23 -3.30 13.17
N VAL A 356 3.32 -2.38 12.86
CA VAL A 356 1.96 -2.73 12.40
C VAL A 356 1.66 -2.02 11.08
N ASN A 357 1.23 -2.78 10.08
CA ASN A 357 0.81 -2.26 8.77
C ASN A 357 -0.57 -2.79 8.37
N PRO A 358 -1.64 -2.39 9.10
CA PRO A 358 -2.97 -2.92 8.86
C PRO A 358 -3.59 -2.39 7.56
N ALA A 359 -4.55 -3.14 7.05
CA ALA A 359 -5.46 -2.65 6.01
C ALA A 359 -6.28 -1.42 6.48
N ARG A 360 -7.05 -0.81 5.56
CA ARG A 360 -7.88 0.39 5.83
C ARG A 360 -8.93 0.23 6.96
N ALA A 361 -9.16 -0.98 7.44
CA ALA A 361 -10.02 -1.27 8.59
C ALA A 361 -9.33 -1.07 9.95
N GLY A 362 -8.02 -0.75 9.97
CA GLY A 362 -7.25 -0.60 11.20
C GLY A 362 -6.98 -1.95 11.89
N LEU A 363 -6.48 -1.87 13.12
CA LEU A 363 -6.25 -3.04 13.97
C LEU A 363 -7.53 -3.46 14.69
N HIS A 364 -7.71 -4.77 14.80
CA HIS A 364 -8.74 -5.35 15.65
C HIS A 364 -8.49 -4.98 17.12
N HIS A 365 -9.54 -4.69 17.88
CA HIS A 365 -9.43 -4.24 19.29
C HIS A 365 -8.62 -5.18 20.19
N GLN A 366 -8.69 -6.50 19.98
CA GLN A 366 -7.90 -7.48 20.73
C GLN A 366 -6.39 -7.40 20.41
N VAL A 367 -6.03 -6.97 19.20
CA VAL A 367 -4.62 -6.73 18.83
C VAL A 367 -4.11 -5.49 19.56
N VAL A 368 -4.89 -4.41 19.59
CA VAL A 368 -4.58 -3.20 20.37
C VAL A 368 -4.42 -3.54 21.85
N GLN A 369 -5.35 -4.32 22.43
CA GLN A 369 -5.26 -4.80 23.81
C GLN A 369 -3.98 -5.61 24.06
N ALA A 370 -3.63 -6.55 23.18
CA ALA A 370 -2.44 -7.37 23.31
C ALA A 370 -1.15 -6.52 23.29
N ILE A 371 -1.05 -5.57 22.35
CA ILE A 371 0.08 -4.63 22.27
C ILE A 371 0.15 -3.77 23.53
N ARG A 372 -0.99 -3.22 23.97
CA ARG A 372 -1.05 -2.33 25.13
C ARG A 372 -0.68 -3.02 26.44
N ASN A 373 -1.13 -4.25 26.62
CA ASN A 373 -0.95 -4.99 27.87
C ASN A 373 0.40 -5.71 27.97
N CYS A 374 1.16 -5.85 26.88
CA CYS A 374 2.46 -6.51 26.89
C CYS A 374 3.59 -5.53 27.22
N GLY A 375 4.02 -5.45 28.48
CA GLY A 375 5.04 -4.48 28.94
C GLY A 375 6.41 -4.55 28.24
N ALA A 376 6.73 -5.67 27.58
CA ALA A 376 7.96 -5.83 26.80
C ALA A 376 7.99 -4.98 25.51
N ILE A 377 6.81 -4.59 24.98
CA ILE A 377 6.71 -3.72 23.80
C ILE A 377 6.95 -2.28 24.22
N ARG A 378 8.15 -1.77 23.99
CA ARG A 378 8.53 -0.39 24.36
C ARG A 378 8.42 0.58 23.18
N THR A 379 8.61 0.07 21.97
CA THR A 379 8.51 0.83 20.72
C THR A 379 7.47 0.19 19.80
N LEU A 380 6.61 1.02 19.24
CA LEU A 380 5.61 0.64 18.25
C LEU A 380 5.67 1.60 17.06
N VAL A 381 5.90 1.07 15.86
CA VAL A 381 5.76 1.80 14.61
C VAL A 381 4.44 1.40 13.96
N PHE A 382 3.59 2.38 13.67
CA PHE A 382 2.29 2.17 13.03
C PHE A 382 2.28 2.81 11.64
N VAL A 383 2.06 2.01 10.60
CA VAL A 383 1.90 2.47 9.22
C VAL A 383 0.42 2.56 8.87
N SER A 384 -0.03 3.66 8.27
CA SER A 384 -1.42 3.80 7.87
C SER A 384 -1.61 4.60 6.57
N CYS A 385 -2.23 3.96 5.59
CA CYS A 385 -2.69 4.59 4.35
C CYS A 385 -3.98 5.43 4.53
N LYS A 386 -4.64 5.26 5.68
CA LYS A 386 -5.89 5.93 6.05
C LYS A 386 -5.87 6.24 7.55
N PRO A 387 -5.22 7.33 7.99
CA PRO A 387 -5.07 7.69 9.39
C PRO A 387 -6.32 8.38 9.98
N HIS A 388 -7.52 7.92 9.57
CA HIS A 388 -8.82 8.40 10.03
C HIS A 388 -9.73 7.21 10.35
N GLY A 389 -10.85 7.44 11.05
CA GLY A 389 -11.80 6.38 11.38
C GLY A 389 -11.18 5.37 12.34
N GLU A 390 -11.03 4.11 11.91
CA GLU A 390 -10.51 3.03 12.76
C GLU A 390 -9.06 3.24 13.19
N SER A 391 -8.17 3.65 12.29
CA SER A 391 -6.76 3.91 12.65
C SER A 391 -6.66 5.02 13.70
N MET A 392 -7.46 6.09 13.57
CA MET A 392 -7.52 7.17 14.56
C MET A 392 -8.01 6.65 15.93
N ARG A 393 -9.03 5.77 15.94
CA ARG A 393 -9.45 5.10 17.17
C ARG A 393 -8.33 4.26 17.78
N ASN A 394 -7.59 3.51 16.96
CA ASN A 394 -6.46 2.72 17.45
C ASN A 394 -5.38 3.62 18.07
N PHE A 395 -5.01 4.74 17.43
CA PHE A 395 -4.02 5.69 17.98
C PHE A 395 -4.44 6.21 19.35
N ILE A 396 -5.72 6.58 19.49
CA ILE A 396 -6.28 7.05 20.76
C ILE A 396 -6.24 5.95 21.82
N GLU A 397 -6.62 4.72 21.49
CA GLU A 397 -6.57 3.58 22.41
C GLU A 397 -5.15 3.16 22.78
N LEU A 398 -4.18 3.43 21.89
CA LEU A 398 -2.79 3.19 22.17
C LEU A 398 -2.22 4.15 23.22
N CYS A 399 -2.75 5.37 23.27
CA CYS A 399 -2.26 6.44 24.15
C CYS A 399 -3.14 6.72 25.38
N CYS A 400 -4.35 6.16 25.45
CA CYS A 400 -5.27 6.47 26.55
C CYS A 400 -4.80 5.85 27.89
N PRO A 401 -5.14 6.50 29.04
CA PRO A 401 -4.85 5.94 30.35
C PRO A 401 -5.44 4.53 30.52
N PRO A 402 -4.91 3.73 31.46
CA PRO A 402 -5.47 2.43 31.76
C PRO A 402 -6.99 2.48 31.99
N ASN A 403 -7.71 1.60 31.30
CA ASN A 403 -9.16 1.54 31.31
C ASN A 403 -9.62 0.08 31.37
N SER A 404 -10.08 -0.33 32.56
CA SER A 404 -10.56 -1.69 32.82
C SER A 404 -11.76 -2.08 31.97
N ALA A 405 -12.67 -1.15 31.65
CA ALA A 405 -13.84 -1.43 30.80
C ALA A 405 -13.43 -1.80 29.37
N LYS A 406 -12.35 -1.20 28.86
CA LYS A 406 -11.76 -1.53 27.55
C LYS A 406 -10.69 -2.62 27.60
N LYS A 407 -10.37 -3.16 28.78
CA LYS A 407 -9.28 -4.12 29.02
C LYS A 407 -7.91 -3.60 28.56
N LEU A 408 -7.70 -2.29 28.64
CA LEU A 408 -6.42 -1.63 28.36
C LEU A 408 -5.75 -1.37 29.71
N LEU A 409 -4.93 -2.31 30.18
CA LEU A 409 -4.37 -2.30 31.53
C LEU A 409 -2.92 -1.79 31.58
N GLY A 410 -2.18 -1.88 30.48
CA GLY A 410 -0.77 -1.50 30.43
C GLY A 410 -0.53 0.02 30.30
N GLU A 411 0.71 0.43 30.57
CA GLU A 411 1.17 1.82 30.50
C GLU A 411 1.00 2.41 29.09
N PRO A 412 0.37 3.60 28.93
CA PRO A 412 0.09 4.22 27.63
C PRO A 412 1.34 4.47 26.81
N PHE A 413 1.19 4.36 25.49
CA PHE A 413 2.21 4.87 24.57
C PHE A 413 2.09 6.38 24.42
N VAL A 414 3.22 7.01 24.12
CA VAL A 414 3.30 8.42 23.73
C VAL A 414 3.66 8.47 22.25
N LEU A 415 2.87 9.23 21.47
CA LEU A 415 3.22 9.55 20.09
C LEU A 415 4.46 10.47 20.09
N ARG A 416 5.54 10.03 19.46
CA ARG A 416 6.81 10.78 19.38
C ARG A 416 7.01 11.45 18.04
N GLN A 417 6.75 10.73 16.95
CA GLN A 417 7.00 11.22 15.60
C GLN A 417 5.93 10.74 14.63
N ALA A 418 5.71 11.52 13.57
CA ALA A 418 4.79 11.21 12.49
C ALA A 418 5.46 11.60 11.17
N VAL A 419 5.74 10.61 10.33
CA VAL A 419 6.47 10.77 9.07
C VAL A 419 5.57 10.36 7.91
N PRO A 420 5.19 11.30 7.03
CA PRO A 420 4.45 10.98 5.81
C PRO A 420 5.42 10.49 4.72
N VAL A 421 5.04 9.41 4.03
CA VAL A 421 5.76 8.87 2.87
C VAL A 421 4.84 8.86 1.67
N ASP A 422 5.28 9.49 0.56
CA ASP A 422 4.49 9.53 -0.65
C ASP A 422 4.65 8.27 -1.50
N LEU A 423 3.80 7.29 -1.23
CA LEU A 423 3.72 6.07 -2.03
C LEU A 423 2.87 6.22 -3.30
N PHE A 424 2.02 7.26 -3.37
CA PHE A 424 0.99 7.42 -4.40
C PHE A 424 1.04 8.81 -5.07
N PRO A 425 2.08 9.12 -5.87
CA PRO A 425 2.15 10.35 -6.65
C PRO A 425 0.88 10.59 -7.49
N HIS A 426 0.55 11.85 -7.71
CA HIS A 426 -0.66 12.32 -8.40
C HIS A 426 -2.00 11.99 -7.73
N THR A 427 -2.00 11.26 -6.61
CA THR A 427 -3.19 11.02 -5.79
C THR A 427 -3.11 11.83 -4.48
N PRO A 428 -4.21 12.03 -3.75
CA PRO A 428 -4.15 12.68 -2.43
C PRO A 428 -3.70 11.71 -1.32
N HIS A 429 -3.45 10.44 -1.64
CA HIS A 429 -3.06 9.42 -0.68
C HIS A 429 -1.58 9.53 -0.29
N CYS A 430 -1.28 9.15 0.94
CA CYS A 430 0.05 9.14 1.53
C CYS A 430 0.03 8.11 2.67
N GLU A 431 1.12 7.37 2.82
CA GLU A 431 1.33 6.51 3.98
C GLU A 431 1.82 7.34 5.14
N LEU A 432 1.25 7.17 6.33
CA LEU A 432 1.70 7.83 7.53
C LEU A 432 2.37 6.82 8.47
N VAL A 433 3.65 7.03 8.77
CA VAL A 433 4.43 6.24 9.74
C VAL A 433 4.43 6.97 11.08
N LEU A 434 3.89 6.35 12.12
CA LEU A 434 3.76 6.92 13.45
C LEU A 434 4.62 6.15 14.43
N LEU A 435 5.49 6.85 15.17
CA LEU A 435 6.32 6.28 16.22
C LEU A 435 5.66 6.49 17.58
N PHE A 436 5.41 5.40 18.28
CA PHE A 436 4.89 5.35 19.63
C PHE A 436 5.91 4.72 20.57
N THR A 437 6.15 5.32 21.74
CA THR A 437 7.13 4.82 22.74
C THR A 437 6.56 4.84 24.15
N ARG A 438 7.11 4.03 25.06
CA ARG A 438 6.84 4.13 26.51
C ARG A 438 8.01 3.73 27.39
#